data_AF-A0A917JTH8-F1
#
_entry.id   AF-A0A917JTH8-F1
#
_cell.length_a   1.000
_cell.length_b   1.000
_cell.length_c   1.000
_cell.angle_alpha   90.00
_cell.angle_beta   90.00
_cell.angle_gamma   90.00
#
_symmetry.space_group_name_H-M   'P 1'
#
loop_
_entity.id
_entity.type
_entity.pdbx_description
1 polymer ?
#
loop_
_entity_poly.entity_id
_entity_poly.type
_entity_poly.pdbx_seq_one_letter_code
_entity_poly.pdbx_strand_id
1 'polypeptide(L)'
;MKKTTKAIGIAAAIAAGALAPSTAFAATPAPSAVVHMAEDDNVNVNQSNNNSGNANGGSIRQENNNSGNANGGSITQKNNNKGNANGGSITQKNNNSGNANGGVIKQGNNNSGNANGGAIKQENNNSGNANGGVIRQENNNSGNANGGVIKQGNNNSGNANGGAIKQENNNKGNANGGSIRQENNNSGNANGGSIKQHNNNAGHVKHHAPAWVPHWVPSWVPPFWNWVPPFWHWGYWF
;
A
#
# COMPACT_ATOMS: atom_id res chain seq x y z
N MET A 1 35.43 -5.75 24.20
CA MET A 1 36.04 -6.52 23.09
C MET A 1 35.74 -5.81 21.78
N LYS A 2 36.73 -5.19 21.14
CA LYS A 2 36.57 -4.48 19.86
C LYS A 2 36.70 -5.50 18.73
N LYS A 3 35.64 -5.77 17.97
CA LYS A 3 35.71 -6.55 16.73
C LYS A 3 35.92 -5.59 15.56
N THR A 4 37.07 -5.71 14.91
CA THR A 4 37.46 -5.00 13.68
C THR A 4 36.72 -5.60 12.49
N THR A 5 35.86 -4.82 11.83
CA THR A 5 35.23 -5.20 10.56
C THR A 5 36.17 -4.84 9.41
N LYS A 6 36.68 -5.84 8.69
CA LYS A 6 37.41 -5.63 7.43
C LYS A 6 36.45 -5.14 6.35
N ALA A 7 36.69 -3.94 5.83
CA ALA A 7 36.09 -3.48 4.59
C ALA A 7 36.76 -4.23 3.42
N ILE A 8 36.00 -5.04 2.68
CA ILE A 8 36.45 -5.61 1.41
C ILE A 8 36.07 -4.62 0.32
N GLY A 9 37.00 -3.75 -0.07
CA GLY A 9 36.89 -2.92 -1.26
C GLY A 9 37.34 -3.72 -2.48
N ILE A 10 36.45 -3.91 -3.45
CA ILE A 10 36.80 -4.48 -4.75
C ILE A 10 37.17 -3.30 -5.66
N ALA A 11 38.47 -3.12 -5.90
CA ALA A 11 38.99 -2.20 -6.90
C ALA A 11 39.11 -2.94 -8.25
N ALA A 12 38.42 -2.46 -9.28
CA ALA A 12 38.63 -2.91 -10.65
C ALA A 12 39.88 -2.24 -11.22
N ALA A 13 40.92 -3.01 -11.54
CA ALA A 13 42.12 -2.52 -12.21
C ALA A 13 41.85 -2.37 -13.72
N ILE A 14 42.06 -1.16 -14.25
CA ILE A 14 42.12 -0.90 -15.70
C ILE A 14 43.61 -0.87 -16.08
N ALA A 15 44.04 -1.80 -16.93
CA ALA A 15 45.36 -1.77 -17.56
C ALA A 15 45.23 -1.42 -19.04
N ALA A 16 46.01 -0.43 -19.49
CA ALA A 16 46.14 0.00 -20.88
C ALA A 16 47.43 -0.56 -21.50
N GLY A 17 47.40 -0.97 -22.78
CA GLY A 17 48.63 -1.26 -23.56
C GLY A 17 48.48 -2.16 -24.81
N ALA A 18 48.30 -1.52 -25.97
CA ALA A 18 48.80 -1.80 -27.34
C ALA A 18 48.79 -3.21 -28.06
N LEU A 19 48.05 -3.24 -29.19
CA LEU A 19 48.32 -3.73 -30.59
C LEU A 19 48.75 -5.20 -30.93
N ALA A 20 47.74 -5.99 -31.36
CA ALA A 20 47.59 -6.88 -32.57
C ALA A 20 48.51 -8.10 -32.87
N PRO A 21 48.08 -9.12 -33.69
CA PRO A 21 46.73 -9.67 -33.95
C PRO A 21 46.63 -11.24 -33.88
N SER A 22 45.40 -11.75 -34.01
CA SER A 22 45.04 -13.12 -34.47
C SER A 22 45.24 -14.32 -33.51
N THR A 23 44.16 -14.78 -32.90
CA THR A 23 43.62 -16.16 -32.98
C THR A 23 42.38 -16.28 -32.11
N ALA A 24 41.37 -16.99 -32.61
CA ALA A 24 40.06 -17.14 -31.97
C ALA A 24 40.17 -17.87 -30.62
N PHE A 25 39.71 -17.24 -29.54
CA PHE A 25 39.42 -17.91 -28.28
C PHE A 25 37.94 -17.69 -27.94
N ALA A 26 37.22 -18.80 -27.84
CA ALA A 26 35.82 -18.83 -27.47
C ALA A 26 35.61 -18.13 -26.12
N ALA A 27 34.74 -17.13 -26.09
CA ALA A 27 34.35 -16.44 -24.87
C ALA A 27 33.64 -17.42 -23.93
N THR A 28 34.33 -17.80 -22.85
CA THR A 28 33.73 -18.48 -21.71
C THR A 28 32.77 -17.49 -21.05
N PRO A 29 31.47 -17.80 -20.85
CA PRO A 29 30.61 -16.90 -20.09
C PRO A 29 31.15 -16.78 -18.67
N ALA A 30 31.34 -15.54 -18.21
CA ALA A 30 31.79 -15.25 -16.85
C ALA A 30 30.91 -15.99 -15.84
N PRO A 31 31.48 -16.65 -14.81
CA PRO A 31 30.68 -17.33 -13.81
C PRO A 31 29.80 -16.28 -13.11
N SER A 32 28.49 -16.51 -13.16
CA SER A 32 27.54 -15.80 -12.30
C SER A 32 28.00 -16.00 -10.86
N ALA A 33 28.42 -14.91 -10.21
CA ALA A 33 28.88 -14.97 -8.83
C ALA A 33 27.71 -15.37 -7.92
N VAL A 34 27.54 -16.67 -7.70
CA VAL A 34 26.71 -17.19 -6.62
C VAL A 34 27.52 -17.01 -5.35
N VAL A 35 27.35 -15.87 -4.69
CA VAL A 35 27.88 -15.68 -3.35
C VAL A 35 27.02 -16.50 -2.40
N HIS A 36 27.47 -17.72 -2.10
CA HIS A 36 27.08 -18.41 -0.87
C HIS A 36 27.85 -17.77 0.28
N MET A 37 27.21 -16.93 1.10
CA MET A 37 27.81 -16.48 2.36
C MET A 37 26.80 -16.38 3.50
N ALA A 38 26.99 -17.32 4.43
CA ALA A 38 26.82 -17.28 5.89
C ALA A 38 25.53 -16.72 6.51
N GLU A 39 24.93 -17.56 7.36
CA GLU A 39 23.93 -17.26 8.38
C GLU A 39 24.49 -16.23 9.39
N ASP A 40 24.41 -14.95 9.06
CA ASP A 40 24.47 -13.86 10.03
C ASP A 40 23.22 -12.98 9.77
N ASP A 41 22.23 -13.04 10.66
CA ASP A 41 20.92 -12.37 10.52
C ASP A 41 20.98 -10.83 10.49
N ASN A 42 22.19 -10.25 10.48
CA ASN A 42 22.43 -8.80 10.46
C ASN A 42 23.47 -8.37 9.41
N VAL A 43 23.50 -9.04 8.25
CA VAL A 43 24.33 -8.61 7.12
C VAL A 43 23.80 -7.30 6.52
N ASN A 44 24.70 -6.33 6.32
CA ASN A 44 24.42 -5.14 5.51
C ASN A 44 24.78 -5.43 4.04
N VAL A 45 23.79 -5.42 3.16
CA VAL A 45 23.96 -5.61 1.72
C VAL A 45 23.92 -4.26 1.03
N ASN A 46 25.00 -3.91 0.34
CA ASN A 46 25.06 -2.73 -0.51
C ASN A 46 25.35 -3.16 -1.95
N GLN A 47 24.43 -2.87 -2.86
CA GLN A 47 24.53 -3.21 -4.28
C GLN A 47 24.35 -1.93 -5.11
N SER A 48 25.16 -1.80 -6.16
CA SER A 48 25.09 -0.67 -7.09
C SER A 48 25.20 -1.17 -8.53
N ASN A 49 24.37 -0.62 -9.41
CA ASN A 49 24.37 -0.89 -10.85
C ASN A 49 24.21 -2.38 -11.21
N ASN A 50 23.27 -3.05 -10.57
CA ASN A 50 22.96 -4.45 -10.87
C ASN A 50 21.94 -4.55 -12.02
N ASN A 51 22.22 -5.40 -13.00
CA ASN A 51 21.24 -5.73 -14.04
C ASN A 51 20.17 -6.71 -13.50
N SER A 52 20.61 -7.65 -12.68
CA SER A 52 19.73 -8.54 -11.93
C SER A 52 20.39 -8.91 -10.60
N GLY A 53 19.60 -9.05 -9.54
CA GLY A 53 20.11 -9.53 -8.25
C GLY A 53 19.10 -9.46 -7.12
N ASN A 54 18.92 -10.59 -6.44
CA ASN A 54 18.20 -10.63 -5.18
C ASN A 54 19.14 -10.29 -4.02
N ALA A 55 18.61 -9.65 -2.99
CA ALA A 55 19.35 -9.30 -1.78
C ALA A 55 18.57 -9.80 -0.55
N ASN A 56 19.28 -10.49 0.34
CA ASN A 56 18.78 -10.89 1.66
C ASN A 56 19.75 -10.36 2.72
N GLY A 57 19.26 -9.74 3.78
CA GLY A 57 20.11 -9.24 4.87
C GLY A 57 19.36 -8.37 5.88
N GLY A 58 19.98 -8.02 7.00
CA GLY A 58 19.38 -7.13 8.00
C GLY A 58 19.11 -5.72 7.47
N SER A 59 20.08 -5.17 6.72
CA SER A 59 19.99 -3.87 6.06
C SER A 59 20.35 -4.01 4.58
N ILE A 60 19.55 -3.46 3.68
CA ILE A 60 19.74 -3.55 2.24
C ILE A 60 19.70 -2.15 1.63
N ARG A 61 20.74 -1.78 0.88
CA ARG A 61 20.79 -0.60 0.02
C ARG A 61 21.05 -1.04 -1.42
N GLN A 62 20.15 -0.65 -2.32
CA GLN A 62 20.31 -0.87 -3.76
C GLN A 62 20.26 0.46 -4.52
N GLU A 63 21.33 0.74 -5.24
CA GLU A 63 21.45 1.87 -6.17
C GLU A 63 21.38 1.34 -7.61
N ASN A 64 20.37 1.77 -8.37
CA ASN A 64 20.18 1.36 -9.77
C ASN A 64 20.14 -0.16 -9.96
N ASN A 65 18.98 -0.77 -9.67
CA ASN A 65 18.73 -2.17 -9.96
C ASN A 65 17.73 -2.28 -11.11
N ASN A 66 18.08 -3.03 -12.16
CA ASN A 66 17.14 -3.26 -13.26
C ASN A 66 16.14 -4.38 -12.89
N SER A 67 16.58 -5.39 -12.14
CA SER A 67 15.66 -6.42 -11.65
C SER A 67 16.11 -7.07 -10.35
N GLY A 68 15.18 -7.36 -9.44
CA GLY A 68 15.44 -8.25 -8.31
C GLY A 68 14.69 -7.89 -7.04
N ASN A 69 14.60 -8.87 -6.15
CA ASN A 69 13.86 -8.75 -4.90
C ASN A 69 14.79 -8.46 -3.72
N ALA A 70 14.29 -7.71 -2.74
CA ALA A 70 14.99 -7.45 -1.49
C ALA A 70 14.17 -7.97 -0.31
N ASN A 71 14.77 -8.80 0.55
CA ASN A 71 14.16 -9.26 1.80
C ASN A 71 15.07 -8.90 2.98
N GLY A 72 14.61 -8.04 3.88
CA GLY A 72 15.44 -7.59 4.99
C GLY A 72 14.75 -6.72 6.02
N GLY A 73 15.40 -6.45 7.15
CA GLY A 73 14.83 -5.61 8.21
C GLY A 73 14.60 -4.17 7.74
N SER A 74 15.60 -3.58 7.08
CA SER A 74 15.54 -2.24 6.47
C SER A 74 15.96 -2.29 5.01
N ILE A 75 15.16 -1.73 4.11
CA ILE A 75 15.40 -1.73 2.67
C ILE A 75 15.33 -0.30 2.13
N THR A 76 16.37 0.11 1.42
CA THR A 76 16.41 1.36 0.65
C THR A 76 16.75 1.08 -0.81
N GLN A 77 15.86 1.45 -1.72
CA GLN A 77 16.04 1.33 -3.17
C GLN A 77 15.90 2.72 -3.82
N LYS A 78 16.92 3.15 -4.56
CA LYS A 78 16.90 4.49 -5.18
C LYS A 78 16.21 4.48 -6.55
N ASN A 79 16.66 3.59 -7.43
CA ASN A 79 16.13 3.42 -8.77
C ASN A 79 16.00 1.92 -9.01
N ASN A 80 14.76 1.43 -9.07
CA ASN A 80 14.47 0.03 -9.35
C ASN A 80 13.52 -0.06 -10.54
N ASN A 81 13.85 -0.85 -11.56
CA ASN A 81 12.94 -1.03 -12.68
C ASN A 81 11.90 -2.11 -12.37
N LYS A 82 12.32 -3.29 -11.90
CA LYS A 82 11.41 -4.38 -11.52
C LYS A 82 11.85 -5.05 -10.22
N GLY A 83 10.99 -5.12 -9.21
CA GLY A 83 11.32 -5.93 -8.05
C GLY A 83 10.48 -5.67 -6.82
N ASN A 84 10.34 -6.69 -5.98
CA ASN A 84 9.59 -6.61 -4.74
C ASN A 84 10.51 -6.34 -3.55
N ALA A 85 9.99 -5.64 -2.54
CA ALA A 85 10.67 -5.42 -1.28
C ALA A 85 9.81 -5.97 -0.13
N ASN A 86 10.37 -6.84 0.69
CA ASN A 86 9.74 -7.36 1.91
C ASN A 86 10.60 -7.02 3.12
N GLY A 87 10.09 -6.24 4.07
CA GLY A 87 10.88 -5.83 5.22
C GLY A 87 10.17 -5.02 6.28
N GLY A 88 10.83 -4.81 7.43
CA GLY A 88 10.25 -4.00 8.50
C GLY A 88 10.04 -2.54 8.10
N SER A 89 11.05 -1.94 7.46
CA SER A 89 11.02 -0.58 6.93
C SER A 89 11.51 -0.55 5.48
N ILE A 90 10.71 0.01 4.57
CA ILE A 90 11.00 0.08 3.14
C ILE A 90 10.96 1.54 2.68
N THR A 91 12.01 1.96 1.98
CA THR A 91 12.06 3.24 1.26
C THR A 91 12.41 3.00 -0.20
N GLN A 92 11.53 3.39 -1.12
CA GLN A 92 11.75 3.31 -2.57
C GLN A 92 11.61 4.72 -3.17
N LYS A 93 12.67 5.24 -3.79
CA LYS A 93 12.62 6.61 -4.35
C LYS A 93 11.99 6.63 -5.75
N ASN A 94 12.49 5.82 -6.66
CA ASN A 94 11.94 5.65 -8.01
C ASN A 94 11.80 4.15 -8.30
N ASN A 95 10.58 3.69 -8.55
CA ASN A 95 10.30 2.32 -8.90
C ASN A 95 9.38 2.25 -10.13
N ASN A 96 9.74 1.49 -11.15
CA ASN A 96 8.87 1.36 -12.32
C ASN A 96 7.81 0.27 -12.10
N SER A 97 8.21 -0.89 -11.57
CA SER A 97 7.28 -1.95 -11.22
C SER A 97 7.71 -2.71 -9.98
N GLY A 98 6.82 -2.91 -9.03
CA GLY A 98 7.10 -3.78 -7.89
C GLY A 98 6.24 -3.54 -6.66
N ASN A 99 6.11 -4.58 -5.84
CA ASN A 99 5.32 -4.52 -4.61
C ASN A 99 6.22 -4.27 -3.39
N ALA A 100 5.70 -3.55 -2.40
CA ALA A 100 6.32 -3.38 -1.11
C ALA A 100 5.44 -4.00 -0.02
N ASN A 101 6.02 -4.85 0.84
CA ASN A 101 5.33 -5.44 1.99
C ASN A 101 6.15 -5.19 3.26
N GLY A 102 5.60 -4.46 4.22
CA GLY A 102 6.37 -4.10 5.40
C GLY A 102 5.63 -3.32 6.48
N GLY A 103 6.25 -3.16 7.64
CA GLY A 103 5.66 -2.37 8.73
C GLY A 103 5.48 -0.90 8.35
N VAL A 104 6.53 -0.31 7.78
CA VAL A 104 6.55 1.08 7.31
C VAL A 104 7.04 1.12 5.87
N ILE A 105 6.27 1.78 4.98
CA ILE A 105 6.58 1.91 3.56
C ILE A 105 6.57 3.39 3.17
N LYS A 106 7.65 3.84 2.53
CA LYS A 106 7.76 5.15 1.89
C LYS A 106 8.12 4.96 0.42
N GLN A 107 7.25 5.42 -0.48
CA GLN A 107 7.45 5.39 -1.92
C GLN A 107 7.41 6.83 -2.46
N GLY A 108 8.44 7.22 -3.21
CA GLY A 108 8.51 8.48 -3.93
C GLY A 108 7.68 8.38 -5.22
N ASN A 109 8.36 8.17 -6.34
CA ASN A 109 7.74 7.93 -7.64
C ASN A 109 7.62 6.44 -7.92
N ASN A 110 6.39 5.96 -8.12
CA ASN A 110 6.11 4.58 -8.50
C ASN A 110 5.21 4.55 -9.75
N ASN A 111 5.61 3.82 -10.79
CA ASN A 111 4.76 3.71 -11.98
C ASN A 111 3.69 2.61 -11.81
N SER A 112 4.08 1.44 -11.28
CA SER A 112 3.15 0.36 -11.00
C SER A 112 3.56 -0.42 -9.75
N GLY A 113 2.65 -0.64 -8.80
CA GLY A 113 2.97 -1.48 -7.66
C GLY A 113 2.05 -1.31 -6.46
N ASN A 114 1.88 -2.39 -5.71
CA ASN A 114 1.07 -2.40 -4.50
C ASN A 114 1.94 -2.19 -3.25
N ALA A 115 1.39 -1.53 -2.24
CA ALA A 115 2.00 -1.40 -0.93
C ALA A 115 1.09 -2.03 0.13
N ASN A 116 1.62 -2.95 0.92
CA ASN A 116 0.92 -3.59 2.04
C ASN A 116 1.71 -3.34 3.33
N GLY A 117 1.12 -2.65 4.31
CA GLY A 117 1.87 -2.34 5.52
C GLY A 117 1.13 -1.59 6.61
N GLY A 118 1.73 -1.48 7.79
CA GLY A 118 1.12 -0.76 8.92
C GLY A 118 0.94 0.73 8.62
N ALA A 119 1.99 1.37 8.08
CA ALA A 119 1.99 2.76 7.66
C ALA A 119 2.57 2.90 6.25
N ILE A 120 1.84 3.57 5.36
CA ILE A 120 2.20 3.76 3.95
C ILE A 120 2.19 5.25 3.62
N LYS A 121 3.29 5.74 3.04
CA LYS A 121 3.37 7.05 2.37
C LYS A 121 3.75 6.84 0.90
N GLN A 122 2.94 7.35 -0.01
CA GLN A 122 3.21 7.40 -1.46
C GLN A 122 3.13 8.85 -1.93
N GLU A 123 4.17 9.33 -2.62
CA GLU A 123 4.20 10.70 -3.14
C GLU A 123 3.54 10.75 -4.51
N ASN A 124 4.08 10.03 -5.50
CA ASN A 124 3.51 9.95 -6.84
C ASN A 124 3.37 8.49 -7.26
N ASN A 125 2.15 8.03 -7.50
CA ASN A 125 1.88 6.68 -7.98
C ASN A 125 1.01 6.73 -9.25
N ASN A 126 1.45 6.08 -10.33
CA ASN A 126 0.63 6.03 -11.55
C ASN A 126 -0.42 4.90 -11.46
N SER A 127 -0.03 3.73 -10.97
CA SER A 127 -0.96 2.61 -10.76
C SER A 127 -0.60 1.80 -9.53
N GLY A 128 -1.57 1.47 -8.69
CA GLY A 128 -1.39 0.47 -7.64
C GLY A 128 -2.21 0.72 -6.38
N ASN A 129 -2.37 -0.34 -5.60
CA ASN A 129 -3.20 -0.32 -4.39
C ASN A 129 -2.34 -0.16 -3.13
N ALA A 130 -2.90 0.49 -2.12
CA ALA A 130 -2.33 0.57 -0.78
C ALA A 130 -3.26 -0.11 0.23
N ASN A 131 -2.76 -1.07 1.01
CA ASN A 131 -3.50 -1.69 2.10
C ASN A 131 -2.73 -1.53 3.42
N GLY A 132 -3.33 -0.88 4.42
CA GLY A 132 -2.62 -0.63 5.66
C GLY A 132 -3.41 0.04 6.77
N GLY A 133 -2.81 0.15 7.96
CA GLY A 133 -3.45 0.85 9.08
C GLY A 133 -3.61 2.35 8.79
N VAL A 134 -2.53 2.97 8.32
CA VAL A 134 -2.48 4.39 7.95
C VAL A 134 -1.92 4.55 6.54
N ILE A 135 -2.67 5.23 5.67
CA ILE A 135 -2.30 5.48 4.28
C ILE A 135 -2.28 6.97 4.00
N ARG A 136 -1.19 7.46 3.40
CA ARG A 136 -1.06 8.80 2.84
C ARG A 136 -0.60 8.72 1.39
N GLN A 137 -1.41 9.24 0.48
CA GLN A 137 -1.10 9.33 -0.95
C GLN A 137 -1.21 10.80 -1.37
N GLU A 138 -0.15 11.38 -1.93
CA GLU A 138 -0.18 12.78 -2.37
C GLU A 138 -0.77 12.89 -3.78
N ASN A 139 -0.22 12.17 -4.76
CA ASN A 139 -0.75 12.09 -6.12
C ASN A 139 -0.86 10.63 -6.57
N ASN A 140 -2.05 10.22 -6.98
CA ASN A 140 -2.30 8.89 -7.52
C ASN A 140 -3.15 8.97 -8.80
N ASN A 141 -2.70 8.35 -9.89
CA ASN A 141 -3.49 8.35 -11.12
C ASN A 141 -4.54 7.23 -11.11
N SER A 142 -4.17 6.03 -10.69
CA SER A 142 -5.10 4.90 -10.54
C SER A 142 -4.74 4.04 -9.34
N GLY A 143 -5.70 3.74 -8.47
CA GLY A 143 -5.45 2.81 -7.38
C GLY A 143 -6.40 2.94 -6.20
N ASN A 144 -6.59 1.83 -5.50
CA ASN A 144 -7.44 1.77 -4.31
C ASN A 144 -6.62 1.90 -3.03
N ALA A 145 -7.21 2.52 -2.01
CA ALA A 145 -6.66 2.57 -0.65
C ALA A 145 -7.62 1.87 0.31
N ASN A 146 -7.13 0.88 1.07
CA ASN A 146 -7.88 0.20 2.11
C ASN A 146 -7.16 0.32 3.45
N GLY A 147 -7.77 0.97 4.44
CA GLY A 147 -7.09 1.16 5.72
C GLY A 147 -7.89 1.83 6.82
N GLY A 148 -7.38 1.82 8.04
CA GLY A 148 -8.06 2.48 9.17
C GLY A 148 -8.19 3.98 8.96
N VAL A 149 -7.09 4.62 8.54
CA VAL A 149 -7.02 6.05 8.25
C VAL A 149 -6.42 6.27 6.86
N ILE A 150 -7.14 6.99 6.00
CA ILE A 150 -6.73 7.29 4.63
C ILE A 150 -6.70 8.80 4.43
N LYS A 151 -5.58 9.32 3.91
CA LYS A 151 -5.45 10.68 3.40
C LYS A 151 -4.97 10.63 1.95
N GLN A 152 -5.75 11.21 1.05
CA GLN A 152 -5.43 11.33 -0.37
C GLN A 152 -5.46 12.81 -0.77
N GLY A 153 -4.39 13.28 -1.42
CA GLY A 153 -4.33 14.59 -2.04
C GLY A 153 -5.10 14.60 -3.36
N ASN A 154 -4.40 14.39 -4.47
CA ASN A 154 -4.97 14.28 -5.80
C ASN A 154 -5.07 12.81 -6.23
N ASN A 155 -6.28 12.37 -6.56
CA ASN A 155 -6.53 11.04 -7.11
C ASN A 155 -7.35 11.15 -8.41
N ASN A 156 -6.87 10.60 -9.51
CA ASN A 156 -7.62 10.63 -10.76
C ASN A 156 -8.66 9.50 -10.82
N SER A 157 -8.29 8.29 -10.39
CA SER A 157 -9.19 7.15 -10.35
C SER A 157 -8.89 6.24 -9.16
N GLY A 158 -9.92 5.85 -8.41
CA GLY A 158 -9.82 4.77 -7.42
C GLY A 158 -10.64 4.97 -6.16
N ASN A 159 -10.83 3.88 -5.42
CA ASN A 159 -11.69 3.85 -4.26
C ASN A 159 -10.89 3.95 -2.95
N ALA A 160 -11.50 4.55 -1.93
CA ALA A 160 -10.99 4.55 -0.57
C ALA A 160 -11.97 3.82 0.36
N ASN A 161 -11.49 2.82 1.09
CA ASN A 161 -12.28 2.10 2.09
C ASN A 161 -11.59 2.18 3.45
N GLY A 162 -12.21 2.82 4.44
CA GLY A 162 -11.56 3.00 5.73
C GLY A 162 -12.39 3.62 6.84
N GLY A 163 -11.92 3.56 8.07
CA GLY A 163 -12.62 4.14 9.21
C GLY A 163 -12.75 5.67 9.09
N ALA A 164 -11.64 6.32 8.74
CA ALA A 164 -11.58 7.75 8.49
C ALA A 164 -10.91 8.04 7.13
N ILE A 165 -11.58 8.81 6.28
CA ILE A 165 -11.13 9.16 4.93
C ILE A 165 -11.10 10.68 4.77
N LYS A 166 -9.96 11.22 4.35
CA LYS A 166 -9.83 12.59 3.84
C LYS A 166 -9.35 12.55 2.39
N GLN A 167 -10.10 13.15 1.47
CA GLN A 167 -9.72 13.34 0.07
C GLN A 167 -9.78 14.83 -0.27
N GLU A 168 -8.73 15.36 -0.91
CA GLU A 168 -8.70 16.76 -1.34
C GLU A 168 -9.29 16.88 -2.74
N ASN A 169 -8.72 16.21 -3.73
CA ASN A 169 -9.22 16.19 -5.10
C ASN A 169 -9.35 14.75 -5.60
N ASN A 170 -10.56 14.32 -5.96
CA ASN A 170 -10.79 13.02 -6.57
C ASN A 170 -11.61 13.18 -7.87
N ASN A 171 -11.11 12.68 -9.00
CA ASN A 171 -11.85 12.80 -10.25
C ASN A 171 -12.86 11.67 -10.41
N LYS A 172 -12.47 10.42 -10.18
CA LYS A 172 -13.36 9.25 -10.23
C LYS A 172 -13.10 8.30 -9.07
N GLY A 173 -14.11 8.02 -8.25
CA GLY A 173 -14.00 6.95 -7.26
C GLY A 173 -14.93 7.08 -6.07
N ASN A 174 -15.11 5.96 -5.37
CA ASN A 174 -15.99 5.87 -4.22
C ASN A 174 -15.20 5.96 -2.91
N ALA A 175 -15.81 6.54 -1.89
CA ALA A 175 -15.32 6.51 -0.52
C ALA A 175 -16.32 5.77 0.38
N ASN A 176 -15.86 4.73 1.07
CA ASN A 176 -16.67 3.99 2.04
C ASN A 176 -16.01 4.02 3.41
N GLY A 177 -16.67 4.59 4.41
CA GLY A 177 -16.06 4.74 5.72
C GLY A 177 -16.94 5.30 6.81
N GLY A 178 -16.49 5.19 8.06
CA GLY A 178 -17.22 5.73 9.21
C GLY A 178 -17.34 7.26 9.14
N SER A 179 -16.21 7.92 8.87
CA SER A 179 -16.10 9.37 8.68
C SER A 179 -15.41 9.70 7.37
N ILE A 180 -16.06 10.51 6.53
CA ILE A 180 -15.56 10.92 5.21
C ILE A 180 -15.54 12.44 5.12
N ARG A 181 -14.40 13.01 4.71
CA ARG A 181 -14.26 14.40 4.29
C ARG A 181 -13.71 14.46 2.86
N GLN A 182 -14.46 15.08 1.95
CA GLN A 182 -14.03 15.31 0.57
C GLN A 182 -14.14 16.80 0.24
N GLU A 183 -13.10 17.38 -0.35
CA GLU A 183 -13.12 18.79 -0.75
C GLU A 183 -13.66 18.92 -2.18
N ASN A 184 -13.02 18.29 -3.16
CA ASN A 184 -13.48 18.26 -4.54
C ASN A 184 -13.59 16.81 -5.04
N ASN A 185 -14.79 16.39 -5.43
CA ASN A 185 -15.05 15.10 -6.07
C ASN A 185 -15.80 15.32 -7.39
N ASN A 186 -15.25 14.89 -8.52
CA ASN A 186 -15.93 15.07 -9.80
C ASN A 186 -16.98 13.97 -10.02
N SER A 187 -16.64 12.71 -9.77
CA SER A 187 -17.56 11.58 -9.91
C SER A 187 -17.29 10.48 -8.88
N GLY A 188 -18.36 9.92 -8.33
CA GLY A 188 -18.34 8.78 -7.42
C GLY A 188 -19.09 9.01 -6.12
N ASN A 189 -19.32 7.93 -5.37
CA ASN A 189 -20.21 7.93 -4.22
C ASN A 189 -19.46 7.98 -2.89
N ALA A 190 -20.07 8.60 -1.88
CA ALA A 190 -19.61 8.52 -0.50
C ALA A 190 -20.64 7.79 0.36
N ASN A 191 -20.23 6.72 1.04
CA ASN A 191 -21.08 5.94 1.93
C ASN A 191 -20.47 5.89 3.33
N GLY A 192 -21.19 6.39 4.34
CA GLY A 192 -20.65 6.51 5.68
C GLY A 192 -21.61 7.03 6.73
N GLY A 193 -21.21 6.94 7.99
CA GLY A 193 -21.99 7.47 9.12
C GLY A 193 -21.92 9.00 9.21
N SER A 194 -20.76 9.57 8.91
CA SER A 194 -20.53 11.02 8.87
C SER A 194 -19.83 11.42 7.59
N ILE A 195 -20.43 12.30 6.81
CA ILE A 195 -19.90 12.73 5.50
C ILE A 195 -19.91 14.26 5.43
N LYS A 196 -18.77 14.85 5.10
CA LYS A 196 -18.60 16.28 4.78
C LYS A 196 -18.06 16.41 3.36
N GLN A 197 -18.84 17.01 2.47
CA GLN A 197 -18.45 17.30 1.09
C GLN A 197 -18.58 18.80 0.82
N HIS A 198 -17.63 19.37 0.07
CA HIS A 198 -17.73 20.76 -0.37
C HIS A 198 -18.20 20.84 -1.84
N ASN A 199 -17.47 20.25 -2.78
CA ASN A 199 -17.83 20.20 -4.20
C ASN A 199 -17.97 18.75 -4.67
N ASN A 200 -19.17 18.38 -5.12
CA ASN A 200 -19.43 17.07 -5.74
C ASN A 200 -20.25 17.24 -7.03
N ASN A 201 -19.65 16.92 -8.19
CA ASN A 201 -20.23 17.26 -9.49
C ASN A 201 -21.19 16.18 -10.02
N ALA A 202 -20.88 14.90 -9.81
CA ALA A 202 -21.63 13.76 -10.34
C ALA A 202 -21.61 12.54 -9.40
N GLY A 203 -21.86 12.75 -8.11
CA GLY A 203 -21.80 11.73 -7.07
C GLY A 203 -22.99 11.75 -6.12
N HIS A 204 -23.36 10.58 -5.58
CA HIS A 204 -24.38 10.47 -4.54
C HIS A 204 -23.76 10.27 -3.15
N VAL A 205 -24.40 10.85 -2.13
CA VAL A 205 -24.04 10.67 -0.73
C VAL A 205 -25.07 9.78 -0.05
N LYS A 206 -24.63 8.69 0.57
CA LYS A 206 -25.49 7.85 1.41
C LYS A 206 -25.04 7.91 2.86
N HIS A 207 -25.93 8.44 3.69
CA HIS A 207 -25.78 8.41 5.14
C HIS A 207 -26.35 7.09 5.67
N HIS A 208 -25.54 6.32 6.39
CA HIS A 208 -26.06 5.22 7.19
C HIS A 208 -26.46 5.79 8.56
N ALA A 209 -27.76 6.05 8.74
CA ALA A 209 -28.29 6.35 10.07
C ALA A 209 -28.10 5.11 10.97
N PRO A 210 -27.69 5.27 12.24
CA PRO A 210 -27.76 4.18 13.18
C PRO A 210 -29.21 3.70 13.25
N ALA A 211 -29.43 2.40 13.05
CA ALA A 211 -30.74 1.80 13.22
C ALA A 211 -31.16 1.97 14.68
N TRP A 212 -31.95 3.00 14.98
CA TRP A 212 -32.66 3.10 16.23
C TRP A 212 -33.70 2.00 16.23
N VAL A 213 -33.47 0.94 17.00
CA VAL A 213 -34.53 0.03 17.43
C VAL A 213 -35.23 0.74 18.61
N PRO A 214 -36.44 1.31 18.44
CA PRO A 214 -37.14 1.87 19.58
C PRO A 214 -37.57 0.73 20.49
N HIS A 215 -36.82 0.51 21.58
CA HIS A 215 -37.28 -0.30 22.69
C HIS A 215 -38.30 0.51 23.52
N TRP A 216 -39.48 0.75 22.93
CA TRP A 216 -40.65 1.12 23.74
C TRP A 216 -41.10 -0.15 24.47
N VAL A 217 -40.70 -0.28 25.73
CA VAL A 217 -41.39 -1.15 26.69
C VAL A 217 -42.42 -0.27 27.39
N PRO A 218 -43.73 -0.38 27.10
CA PRO A 218 -44.74 0.32 27.89
C PRO A 218 -44.74 -0.29 29.29
N SER A 219 -44.32 0.50 30.28
CA SER A 219 -44.33 0.13 31.69
C SER A 219 -45.75 0.21 32.26
N TRP A 220 -46.64 -0.71 31.86
CA TRP A 220 -47.94 -0.93 32.53
C TRP A 220 -48.28 -2.41 32.51
N VAL A 221 -47.91 -3.12 33.58
CA VAL A 221 -48.48 -4.42 33.94
C VAL A 221 -49.29 -4.22 35.23
N PRO A 222 -50.63 -4.21 35.18
CA PRO A 222 -51.43 -4.53 36.36
C PRO A 222 -51.68 -6.05 36.44
N PRO A 223 -51.75 -6.62 37.66
CA PRO A 223 -51.73 -8.05 37.84
C PRO A 223 -53.16 -8.64 37.77
N PHE A 224 -53.26 -9.80 37.11
CA PHE A 224 -54.38 -10.75 37.10
C PHE A 224 -55.75 -10.26 36.59
N TRP A 225 -56.28 -10.94 35.56
CA TRP A 225 -57.50 -11.75 35.68
C TRP A 225 -57.65 -12.67 34.45
N ASN A 226 -57.88 -13.96 34.73
CA ASN A 226 -58.28 -14.99 33.79
C ASN A 226 -59.65 -14.65 33.19
N TRP A 227 -59.81 -14.65 31.86
CA TRP A 227 -61.03 -15.14 31.24
C TRP A 227 -60.84 -15.57 29.77
N VAL A 228 -61.44 -16.73 29.46
CA VAL A 228 -61.44 -17.48 28.20
C VAL A 228 -62.39 -16.82 27.17
N PRO A 229 -62.14 -16.89 25.84
CA PRO A 229 -62.91 -16.13 24.86
C PRO A 229 -64.21 -16.85 24.45
N PRO A 230 -65.19 -16.12 23.91
CA PRO A 230 -66.07 -16.69 22.91
C PRO A 230 -65.92 -15.98 21.56
N PHE A 231 -65.87 -16.81 20.52
CA PHE A 231 -66.19 -16.49 19.14
C PHE A 231 -67.43 -15.57 19.04
N TRP A 232 -67.50 -14.72 18.01
CA TRP A 232 -68.65 -14.61 17.10
C TRP A 232 -68.31 -13.77 15.86
N HIS A 233 -68.95 -14.16 14.75
CA HIS A 233 -68.81 -13.72 13.36
C HIS A 233 -69.57 -12.40 13.02
N TRP A 234 -69.28 -11.91 11.80
CA TRP A 234 -69.91 -10.88 10.93
C TRP A 234 -69.03 -9.62 10.81
N GLY A 235 -68.69 -9.07 9.64
CA GLY A 235 -69.21 -9.19 8.27
C GLY A 235 -69.38 -7.78 7.68
N TYR A 236 -68.98 -7.59 6.41
CA TYR A 236 -69.10 -6.41 5.51
C TYR A 236 -68.05 -5.28 5.65
N TRP A 237 -67.18 -5.04 4.66
CA TRP A 237 -67.33 -4.44 3.30
C TRP A 237 -67.88 -2.99 3.30
N PHE A 238 -66.97 -2.03 3.07
CA PHE A 238 -66.92 -1.17 1.88
C PHE A 238 -65.47 -0.75 1.62
#